data_AF-A0A1B6IUA0-F1
#
_entry.id   AF-A0A1B6IUA0-F1
#
_cell.length_a   1.000
_cell.length_b   1.000
_cell.length_c   1.000
_cell.angle_alpha   90.00
_cell.angle_beta   90.00
_cell.angle_gamma   90.00
#
_symmetry.space_group_name_H-M   'P 1'
#
loop_
_entity.id
_entity.type
_entity.pdbx_description
1 polymer ?
#
loop_
_entity_poly.entity_id
_entity_poly.type
_entity_poly.pdbx_seq_one_letter_code
_entity_poly.pdbx_strand_id
1 'polypeptide(L)'
;MLTVVIVAALAAVTTANSASDTYPPQVITRSRISQECAGYCKDSSKFSLRPDSTYVYSYEGTTTSGVPGASNETSVIKVTAKAHIQVTASPCELILQIHEASLLDSGMTELQSADRQREFAKVLEANPLRFSYQDGRVEQLCPAAEEAVWALNLKRGLLSAFQNSMADLSRDAHLYERDVSGSCETTYSVKSSMWSDVKVLKNKDLQSCSGRGHQTLGLLTTFSTKAKSVPIIKSEQFCEQTIKSDDGTYLSSSRCQETHIFAPFSNGQSGIRTTAELSLSLDNIVQSTEPILTDLFVSKRTDLQFESSSMSAETPVTES
;
A
#
# COMPACT_ATOMS: atom_id res chain seq x y z
N MET A 1 -5.47 -3.67 6.68
CA MET A 1 -5.16 -3.66 5.26
C MET A 1 -3.67 -3.46 5.06
N LEU A 2 -3.00 -2.54 5.75
CA LEU A 2 -1.53 -2.58 5.82
C LEU A 2 -1.01 -3.91 6.36
N THR A 3 -1.67 -4.45 7.38
CA THR A 3 -1.43 -5.79 7.92
C THR A 3 -1.53 -6.88 6.86
N VAL A 4 -2.59 -6.86 6.05
CA VAL A 4 -2.84 -7.84 4.98
C VAL A 4 -1.80 -7.72 3.88
N VAL A 5 -1.41 -6.49 3.51
CA VAL A 5 -0.38 -6.24 2.50
C VAL A 5 0.96 -6.83 2.90
N ILE A 6 1.42 -6.58 4.14
CA ILE A 6 2.70 -7.06 4.65
C ILE A 6 2.69 -8.59 4.83
N VAL A 7 1.59 -9.15 5.35
CA VAL A 7 1.47 -10.60 5.58
C VAL A 7 1.28 -11.38 4.27
N ALA A 8 0.51 -10.85 3.30
CA ALA A 8 0.32 -11.50 2.00
C ALA A 8 1.64 -11.61 1.22
N ALA A 9 2.53 -10.63 1.38
CA ALA A 9 3.87 -10.71 0.80
C ALA A 9 4.66 -11.93 1.33
N LEU A 10 4.56 -12.27 2.63
CA LEU A 10 5.18 -13.50 3.15
C LEU A 10 4.57 -14.78 2.60
N ALA A 11 3.22 -14.86 2.56
CA ALA A 11 2.53 -16.06 2.11
C ALA A 11 2.77 -16.37 0.61
N ALA A 12 2.87 -15.33 -0.21
CA ALA A 12 3.20 -15.48 -1.62
C ALA A 12 4.66 -15.92 -1.82
N VAL A 13 5.55 -15.46 -0.94
CA VAL A 13 6.95 -15.84 -0.95
C VAL A 13 7.14 -17.29 -0.49
N THR A 14 6.40 -17.81 0.49
CA THR A 14 6.52 -19.22 0.93
C THR A 14 5.93 -20.25 -0.06
N THR A 15 4.99 -19.83 -0.92
CA THR A 15 4.30 -20.71 -1.88
C THR A 15 4.89 -20.68 -3.29
N ALA A 16 5.93 -19.88 -3.54
CA ALA A 16 6.66 -19.88 -4.80
C ALA A 16 7.51 -21.16 -4.94
N ASN A 17 6.86 -22.30 -5.18
CA ASN A 17 7.42 -23.43 -5.90
C ASN A 17 6.85 -23.38 -7.32
N SER A 18 7.72 -23.10 -8.29
CA SER A 18 7.58 -23.46 -9.70
C SER A 18 6.15 -23.48 -10.27
N ALA A 19 5.61 -22.30 -10.59
CA ALA A 19 4.53 -22.17 -11.56
C ALA A 19 4.91 -21.07 -12.54
N SER A 20 5.55 -21.46 -13.65
CA SER A 20 5.59 -20.64 -14.85
C SER A 20 4.20 -20.68 -15.48
N ASP A 21 3.30 -19.82 -15.01
CA ASP A 21 1.99 -19.67 -15.65
C ASP A 21 2.19 -19.00 -17.01
N THR A 22 2.13 -19.82 -18.05
CA THR A 22 2.07 -19.37 -19.43
C THR A 22 0.67 -18.82 -19.67
N TYR A 23 0.56 -17.49 -19.60
CA TYR A 23 -0.68 -16.80 -19.94
C TYR A 23 -1.00 -17.05 -21.43
N PRO A 24 -2.24 -17.41 -21.79
CA PRO A 24 -2.62 -17.49 -23.20
C PRO A 24 -2.50 -16.09 -23.83
N PRO A 25 -2.04 -15.98 -25.09
CA PRO A 25 -1.89 -14.69 -25.75
C PRO A 25 -3.24 -14.01 -25.85
N GLN A 26 -3.41 -12.91 -25.12
CA GLN A 26 -4.60 -12.07 -25.19
C GLN A 26 -4.63 -11.41 -26.57
N VAL A 27 -5.72 -11.62 -27.30
CA VAL A 27 -5.95 -11.01 -28.62
C VAL A 27 -6.16 -9.50 -28.42
N ILE A 28 -5.17 -8.71 -28.82
CA ILE A 28 -5.22 -7.24 -28.76
C ILE A 28 -6.21 -6.74 -29.82
N THR A 29 -7.46 -6.52 -29.45
CA THR A 29 -8.40 -5.73 -30.26
C THR A 29 -8.00 -4.26 -30.22
N ARG A 30 -7.74 -3.70 -31.41
CA ARG A 30 -7.10 -2.40 -31.72
C ARG A 30 -7.81 -1.11 -31.25
N SER A 31 -8.62 -1.10 -30.19
CA SER A 31 -9.30 0.12 -29.74
C SER A 31 -8.91 0.52 -28.32
N ARG A 32 -8.08 1.57 -28.25
CA ARG A 32 -7.64 2.36 -27.06
C ARG A 32 -6.42 1.85 -26.30
N ILE A 33 -5.29 1.75 -26.99
CA ILE A 33 -3.98 1.75 -26.32
C ILE A 33 -3.62 3.21 -26.05
N SER A 34 -3.73 3.66 -24.79
CA SER A 34 -3.22 4.97 -24.38
C SER A 34 -1.80 4.82 -23.83
N GLN A 35 -0.92 5.74 -24.18
CA GLN A 35 0.48 5.80 -23.73
C GLN A 35 0.60 6.36 -22.31
N GLU A 36 -0.37 7.17 -21.89
CA GLU A 36 -0.38 7.83 -20.58
C GLU A 36 -1.16 6.99 -19.57
N CYS A 37 -0.61 6.83 -18.36
CA CYS A 37 -1.32 6.21 -17.27
C CYS A 37 -2.49 7.07 -16.80
N ALA A 38 -2.25 8.38 -16.64
CA ALA A 38 -3.27 9.34 -16.23
C ALA A 38 -4.33 9.55 -17.32
N GLY A 39 -5.61 9.39 -16.97
CA GLY A 39 -6.73 9.63 -17.88
C GLY A 39 -7.06 11.10 -18.10
N TYR A 40 -6.56 11.98 -17.24
CA TYR A 40 -6.67 13.42 -17.31
C TYR A 40 -5.56 14.07 -16.46
N CYS A 41 -5.38 15.38 -16.57
CA CYS A 41 -4.48 16.12 -15.69
C CYS A 41 -5.18 17.37 -15.20
N LYS A 42 -5.39 17.45 -13.89
CA LYS A 42 -5.95 18.61 -13.22
C LYS A 42 -4.82 19.57 -12.86
N ASP A 43 -5.04 20.86 -13.05
CA ASP A 43 -4.13 21.89 -12.56
C ASP A 43 -3.89 21.71 -11.05
N SER A 44 -2.61 21.70 -10.67
CA SER A 44 -2.22 21.54 -9.28
C SER A 44 -2.34 22.87 -8.52
N SER A 45 -2.96 22.81 -7.35
CA SER A 45 -3.11 23.96 -6.46
C SER A 45 -2.55 23.71 -5.06
N LYS A 46 -2.30 22.44 -4.69
CA LYS A 46 -1.94 22.00 -3.35
C LYS A 46 -0.57 21.32 -3.31
N PHE A 47 -0.25 20.43 -4.25
CA PHE A 47 1.06 19.77 -4.34
C PHE A 47 1.80 20.16 -5.61
N SER A 48 2.90 20.89 -5.46
CA SER A 48 3.76 21.31 -6.56
C SER A 48 5.09 20.58 -6.48
N LEU A 49 5.19 19.40 -7.09
CA LEU A 49 6.44 18.66 -7.18
C LEU A 49 7.37 19.29 -8.22
N ARG A 50 8.67 19.26 -7.96
CA ARG A 50 9.68 19.81 -8.86
C ARG A 50 9.78 18.94 -10.12
N PRO A 51 9.68 19.51 -11.33
CA PRO A 51 9.90 18.77 -12.57
C PRO A 51 11.28 18.12 -12.60
N ASP A 52 11.41 17.06 -13.41
CA ASP A 52 12.68 16.34 -13.64
C ASP A 52 13.40 15.98 -12.33
N SER A 53 12.64 15.57 -11.33
CA SER A 53 13.16 15.25 -10.00
C SER A 53 12.64 13.91 -9.50
N THR A 54 13.50 13.24 -8.73
CA THR A 54 13.19 12.00 -8.04
C THR A 54 13.22 12.25 -6.54
N TYR A 55 12.08 12.04 -5.89
CA TYR A 55 11.90 12.10 -4.45
C TYR A 55 12.20 10.71 -3.89
N VAL A 56 13.26 10.60 -3.09
CA VAL A 56 13.72 9.33 -2.52
C VAL A 56 13.24 9.22 -1.09
N TYR A 57 12.37 8.24 -0.84
CA TYR A 57 11.82 7.98 0.49
C TYR A 57 12.39 6.71 1.09
N SER A 58 12.78 6.78 2.36
CA SER A 58 12.90 5.60 3.22
C SER A 58 11.50 5.08 3.56
N TYR A 59 11.23 3.84 3.16
CA TYR A 59 10.02 3.10 3.51
C TYR A 59 10.33 2.07 4.60
N GLU A 60 9.49 2.03 5.63
CA GLU A 60 9.47 0.96 6.62
C GLU A 60 8.03 0.55 6.92
N GLY A 61 7.73 -0.74 6.82
CA GLY A 61 6.45 -1.32 7.16
C GLY A 61 6.64 -2.46 8.16
N THR A 62 6.10 -2.34 9.37
CA THR A 62 6.22 -3.35 10.42
C THR A 62 4.84 -3.87 10.80
N THR A 63 4.67 -5.18 10.86
CA THR A 63 3.46 -5.83 11.39
C THR A 63 3.82 -6.67 12.59
N THR A 64 3.16 -6.40 13.72
CA THR A 64 3.33 -7.12 14.98
C THR A 64 2.01 -7.79 15.36
N SER A 65 2.02 -9.11 15.56
CA SER A 65 0.86 -9.89 16.01
C SER A 65 1.16 -10.58 17.33
N GLY A 66 0.19 -10.57 18.25
CA GLY A 66 0.31 -11.28 19.53
C GLY A 66 -1.03 -11.40 20.25
N VAL A 67 -1.01 -12.00 21.44
CA VAL A 67 -2.19 -12.18 22.30
C VAL A 67 -1.97 -11.41 23.61
N PRO A 68 -2.31 -10.10 23.66
CA PRO A 68 -2.12 -9.29 24.86
C PRO A 68 -2.80 -9.92 26.07
N GLY A 69 -2.06 -10.04 27.18
CA GLY A 69 -2.56 -10.60 28.44
C GLY A 69 -2.43 -12.12 28.58
N ALA A 70 -2.26 -12.87 27.48
CA ALA A 70 -2.07 -14.33 27.51
C ALA A 70 -0.61 -14.75 27.26
N SER A 71 0.10 -14.06 26.35
CA SER A 71 1.50 -14.32 26.04
C SER A 71 2.27 -13.01 25.82
N ASN A 72 3.56 -13.01 26.18
CA ASN A 72 4.49 -11.94 25.81
C ASN A 72 5.16 -12.20 24.45
N GLU A 73 4.98 -13.39 23.88
CA GLU A 73 5.47 -13.73 22.55
C GLU A 73 4.69 -12.95 21.48
N THR A 74 5.42 -12.31 20.58
CA THR A 74 4.88 -11.58 19.44
C THR A 74 5.63 -11.96 18.17
N SER A 75 4.90 -12.10 17.07
CA SER A 75 5.46 -12.28 15.74
C SER A 75 5.57 -10.90 15.08
N VAL A 76 6.76 -10.55 14.63
CA VAL A 76 7.08 -9.30 13.97
C VAL A 76 7.57 -9.61 12.56
N ILE A 77 7.03 -8.89 11.59
CA ILE A 77 7.49 -8.87 10.21
C ILE A 77 7.82 -7.41 9.89
N LYS A 78 8.98 -7.15 9.32
CA LYS A 78 9.41 -5.82 8.93
C LYS A 78 9.88 -5.82 7.49
N VAL A 79 9.37 -4.88 6.71
CA VAL A 79 9.82 -4.56 5.36
C VAL A 79 10.50 -3.20 5.37
N THR A 80 11.67 -3.08 4.78
CA THR A 80 12.33 -1.78 4.51
C THR A 80 12.63 -1.66 3.03
N ALA A 81 12.59 -0.44 2.47
CA ALA A 81 13.01 -0.20 1.09
C ALA A 81 13.32 1.29 0.85
N LYS A 82 13.96 1.60 -0.27
CA LYS A 82 14.00 2.94 -0.87
C LYS A 82 12.94 3.04 -1.95
N ALA A 83 12.03 3.99 -1.81
CA ALA A 83 11.00 4.28 -2.78
C ALA A 83 11.36 5.54 -3.55
N HIS A 84 11.69 5.38 -4.82
CA HIS A 84 12.01 6.46 -5.73
C HIS A 84 10.73 6.87 -6.47
N ILE A 85 10.24 8.08 -6.19
CA ILE A 85 9.08 8.67 -6.86
C ILE A 85 9.60 9.74 -7.82
N GLN A 86 9.63 9.40 -9.11
CA GLN A 86 10.09 10.30 -10.16
C GLN A 86 8.94 11.06 -10.80
N VAL A 87 9.13 12.37 -10.94
CA VAL A 87 8.24 13.26 -11.69
C VAL A 87 8.52 13.07 -13.19
N THR A 88 7.47 12.76 -13.95
CA THR A 88 7.57 12.64 -15.41
C THR A 88 7.39 13.99 -16.10
N ALA A 89 7.55 14.03 -17.42
CA ALA A 89 7.22 15.22 -18.21
C ALA A 89 5.72 15.59 -18.13
N SER A 90 4.84 14.63 -17.81
CA SER A 90 3.44 14.89 -17.51
C SER A 90 3.27 15.18 -16.02
N PRO A 91 2.78 16.37 -15.62
CA PRO A 91 2.75 16.77 -14.20
C PRO A 91 1.80 15.93 -13.34
N CYS A 92 0.87 15.19 -13.96
CA CYS A 92 -0.08 14.33 -13.27
C CYS A 92 0.27 12.83 -13.36
N GLU A 93 1.47 12.50 -13.85
CA GLU A 93 1.95 11.12 -13.91
C GLU A 93 3.32 11.01 -13.24
N LEU A 94 3.43 10.07 -12.32
CA LEU A 94 4.64 9.77 -11.58
C LEU A 94 5.02 8.30 -11.75
N ILE A 95 6.29 7.99 -11.51
CA ILE A 95 6.82 6.62 -11.56
C ILE A 95 7.37 6.27 -10.18
N LEU A 96 6.89 5.17 -9.62
CA LEU A 96 7.44 4.55 -8.41
C LEU A 96 8.40 3.41 -8.79
N GLN A 97 9.63 3.49 -8.31
CA GLN A 97 10.56 2.36 -8.28
C GLN A 97 10.90 2.01 -6.83
N ILE A 98 11.01 0.72 -6.57
CA ILE A 98 11.49 0.21 -5.29
C ILE A 98 12.91 -0.28 -5.46
N HIS A 99 13.78 0.08 -4.53
CA HIS A 99 15.17 -0.35 -4.44
C HIS A 99 15.49 -0.78 -3.01
N GLU A 100 16.55 -1.57 -2.85
CA GLU A 100 17.10 -1.94 -1.54
C GLU A 100 16.04 -2.55 -0.60
N ALA A 101 15.16 -3.39 -1.15
CA ALA A 101 14.09 -4.02 -0.41
C ALA A 101 14.63 -5.09 0.54
N SER A 102 14.20 -5.04 1.81
CA SER A 102 14.54 -6.00 2.85
C SER A 102 13.32 -6.48 3.61
N LEU A 103 13.23 -7.79 3.80
CA LEU A 103 12.23 -8.52 4.55
C LEU A 103 12.92 -9.18 5.75
N LEU A 104 12.47 -8.76 6.93
CA LEU A 104 12.92 -9.25 8.21
C LEU A 104 11.76 -9.90 8.95
N ASP A 105 12.04 -10.97 9.70
CA ASP A 105 11.07 -11.64 10.56
C ASP A 105 11.63 -11.84 11.98
N SER A 106 10.75 -12.19 12.91
CA SER A 106 11.11 -12.53 14.28
C SER A 106 12.06 -13.74 14.31
N GLY A 107 13.33 -13.51 14.65
CA GLY A 107 14.24 -14.56 15.10
C GLY A 107 14.07 -14.87 16.60
N MET A 108 14.91 -15.78 17.12
CA MET A 108 14.84 -16.21 18.53
C MET A 108 15.12 -15.09 19.53
N THR A 109 15.93 -14.08 19.16
CA THR A 109 16.33 -12.96 20.04
C THR A 109 16.19 -11.59 19.39
N GLU A 110 16.33 -11.49 18.07
CA GLU A 110 16.27 -10.24 17.30
C GLU A 110 15.60 -10.48 15.94
N LEU A 111 15.29 -9.39 15.23
CA LEU A 111 14.85 -9.48 13.83
C LEU A 111 15.99 -10.02 12.96
N GLN A 112 15.69 -10.98 12.11
CA GLN A 112 16.64 -11.58 11.18
C GLN A 112 16.11 -11.51 9.75
N SER A 113 16.98 -11.72 8.76
CA SER A 113 16.53 -11.82 7.37
C SER A 113 15.64 -13.04 7.18
N ALA A 114 14.47 -12.84 6.56
CA ALA A 114 13.58 -13.95 6.24
C ALA A 114 14.22 -14.91 5.22
N ASP A 115 13.88 -16.19 5.28
CA ASP A 115 14.49 -17.26 4.45
C ASP A 115 14.51 -16.95 2.94
N ARG A 116 13.49 -16.27 2.44
CA ARG A 116 13.30 -15.95 1.01
C ARG A 116 13.45 -14.46 0.69
N GLN A 117 14.20 -13.75 1.52
CA GLN A 117 14.49 -12.31 1.36
C GLN A 117 14.96 -11.93 -0.05
N ARG A 118 15.86 -12.72 -0.68
CA ARG A 118 16.35 -12.41 -2.03
C ARG A 118 15.26 -12.50 -3.12
N GLU A 119 14.35 -13.47 -3.00
CA GLU A 119 13.24 -13.63 -3.93
C GLU A 119 12.23 -12.48 -3.76
N PHE A 120 11.92 -12.15 -2.49
CA PHE A 120 11.08 -11.00 -2.15
C PHE A 120 11.61 -9.71 -2.77
N ALA A 121 12.89 -9.38 -2.54
CA ALA A 121 13.51 -8.18 -3.09
C ALA A 121 13.49 -8.18 -4.61
N LYS A 122 13.89 -9.30 -5.23
CA LYS A 122 13.90 -9.45 -6.69
C LYS A 122 12.54 -9.16 -7.32
N VAL A 123 11.45 -9.69 -6.76
CA VAL A 123 10.10 -9.49 -7.32
C VAL A 123 9.60 -8.07 -7.05
N LEU A 124 9.83 -7.53 -5.85
CA LEU A 124 9.33 -6.19 -5.50
C LEU A 124 10.02 -5.08 -6.31
N GLU A 125 11.33 -5.23 -6.55
CA GLU A 125 12.17 -4.27 -7.28
C GLU A 125 12.09 -4.43 -8.81
N ALA A 126 11.50 -5.52 -9.32
CA ALA A 126 11.55 -5.87 -10.74
C ALA A 126 10.99 -4.79 -11.67
N ASN A 127 9.79 -4.26 -11.34
CA ASN A 127 9.05 -3.43 -12.27
C ASN A 127 8.72 -2.05 -11.68
N PRO A 128 9.03 -0.96 -12.40
CA PRO A 128 8.51 0.36 -12.08
C PRO A 128 6.98 0.41 -12.20
N LEU A 129 6.35 1.21 -11.35
CA LEU A 129 4.90 1.41 -11.36
C LEU A 129 4.58 2.86 -11.76
N ARG A 130 3.95 3.04 -12.91
CA ARG A 130 3.33 4.32 -13.28
C ARG A 130 2.04 4.52 -12.52
N PHE A 131 1.79 5.75 -12.08
CA PHE A 131 0.54 6.10 -11.44
C PHE A 131 0.16 7.56 -11.72
N SER A 132 -1.14 7.81 -11.75
CA SER A 132 -1.66 9.18 -11.82
C SER A 132 -1.61 9.84 -10.45
N TYR A 133 -1.22 11.10 -10.41
CA TYR A 133 -1.13 11.91 -9.19
C TYR A 133 -1.83 13.25 -9.39
N GLN A 134 -3.08 13.33 -8.96
CA GLN A 134 -3.96 14.48 -9.13
C GLN A 134 -3.97 15.30 -7.84
N ASP A 135 -3.04 16.25 -7.74
CA ASP A 135 -2.97 17.21 -6.63
C ASP A 135 -3.04 16.51 -5.25
N GLY A 136 -2.30 15.41 -5.08
CA GLY A 136 -2.26 14.61 -3.85
C GLY A 136 -3.04 13.29 -3.87
N ARG A 137 -3.90 13.07 -4.87
CA ARG A 137 -4.71 11.85 -5.03
C ARG A 137 -4.06 10.90 -6.04
N VAL A 138 -3.96 9.63 -5.67
CA VAL A 138 -3.52 8.57 -6.57
C VAL A 138 -4.78 7.86 -7.10
N GLU A 139 -5.08 8.04 -8.37
CA GLU A 139 -6.36 7.57 -8.93
C GLU A 139 -6.21 6.31 -9.78
N GLN A 140 -5.14 6.24 -10.56
CA GLN A 140 -4.90 5.15 -11.51
C GLN A 140 -3.48 4.63 -11.34
N LEU A 141 -3.34 3.32 -11.38
CA LEU A 141 -2.09 2.58 -11.40
C LEU A 141 -1.98 1.83 -12.73
N CYS A 142 -0.80 1.82 -13.30
CA CYS A 142 -0.48 1.14 -14.55
C CYS A 142 0.70 0.18 -14.33
N PRO A 143 0.44 -0.99 -13.74
CA PRO A 143 1.48 -1.98 -13.50
C PRO A 143 1.98 -2.61 -14.80
N ALA A 144 3.21 -3.13 -14.77
CA ALA A 144 3.71 -4.02 -15.81
C ALA A 144 2.83 -5.29 -15.91
N ALA A 145 2.81 -5.93 -17.08
CA ALA A 145 1.93 -7.08 -17.33
C ALA A 145 2.27 -8.28 -16.42
N GLU A 146 3.55 -8.44 -16.11
CA GLU A 146 4.14 -9.49 -15.28
C GLU A 146 4.23 -9.13 -13.80
N GLU A 147 3.69 -7.98 -13.37
CA GLU A 147 3.71 -7.56 -11.97
C GLU A 147 2.93 -8.55 -11.08
N ALA A 148 3.62 -9.13 -10.09
CA ALA A 148 2.98 -10.01 -9.12
C ALA A 148 1.95 -9.24 -8.28
N VAL A 149 0.75 -9.82 -8.09
CA VAL A 149 -0.37 -9.17 -7.36
C VAL A 149 0.04 -8.73 -5.95
N TRP A 150 0.81 -9.54 -5.23
CA TRP A 150 1.27 -9.20 -3.88
C TRP A 150 2.27 -8.03 -3.87
N ALA A 151 3.15 -7.95 -4.88
CA ALA A 151 4.12 -6.86 -5.01
C ALA A 151 3.39 -5.55 -5.34
N LEU A 152 2.40 -5.61 -6.24
CA LEU A 152 1.52 -4.49 -6.52
C LEU A 152 0.75 -4.04 -5.28
N ASN A 153 0.27 -4.97 -4.44
CA ASN A 153 -0.41 -4.62 -3.19
C ASN A 153 0.52 -3.92 -2.18
N LEU A 154 1.81 -4.27 -2.15
CA LEU A 154 2.81 -3.57 -1.35
C LEU A 154 3.00 -2.14 -1.86
N LYS A 155 3.15 -1.97 -3.17
CA LYS A 155 3.21 -0.66 -3.83
C LYS A 155 1.93 0.16 -3.60
N ARG A 156 0.73 -0.46 -3.64
CA ARG A 156 -0.55 0.17 -3.27
C ARG A 156 -0.56 0.65 -1.82
N GLY A 157 -0.04 -0.16 -0.89
CA GLY A 157 0.09 0.22 0.52
C GLY A 157 1.01 1.44 0.72
N LEU A 158 2.15 1.46 0.04
CA LEU A 158 3.06 2.61 0.03
C LEU A 158 2.38 3.86 -0.52
N LEU A 159 1.76 3.78 -1.69
CA LEU A 159 1.08 4.90 -2.32
C LEU A 159 -0.14 5.39 -1.52
N SER A 160 -0.79 4.51 -0.75
CA SER A 160 -1.88 4.88 0.16
C SER A 160 -1.39 5.77 1.33
N ALA A 161 -0.16 5.52 1.81
CA ALA A 161 0.47 6.36 2.83
C ALA A 161 1.03 7.68 2.25
N PHE A 162 1.43 7.67 0.97
CA PHE A 162 1.83 8.85 0.21
C PHE A 162 0.64 9.76 -0.15
N GLN A 163 -0.56 9.20 -0.29
CA GLN A 163 -1.76 9.94 -0.68
C GLN A 163 -2.26 10.89 0.41
N ASN A 164 -2.64 12.11 -0.02
CA ASN A 164 -3.41 13.07 0.78
C ASN A 164 -4.53 13.67 -0.08
N SER A 165 -5.76 13.36 0.29
CA SER A 165 -6.95 13.69 -0.51
C SER A 165 -7.59 15.05 -0.20
N MET A 166 -7.01 15.85 0.71
CA MET A 166 -7.54 17.17 1.06
C MET A 166 -7.54 18.09 -0.16
N ALA A 167 -8.50 19.02 -0.24
CA ALA A 167 -8.48 20.06 -1.28
C ALA A 167 -7.62 21.27 -0.90
N ASP A 168 -7.43 21.51 0.41
CA ASP A 168 -6.75 22.67 0.96
C ASP A 168 -6.06 22.25 2.25
N LEU A 169 -4.77 22.56 2.40
CA LEU A 169 -3.95 22.20 3.56
C LEU A 169 -4.07 23.18 4.73
N SER A 170 -4.84 24.26 4.58
CA SER A 170 -5.04 25.28 5.62
C SER A 170 -6.23 24.99 6.56
N ARG A 171 -7.07 24.00 6.23
CA ARG A 171 -8.30 23.70 6.96
C ARG A 171 -8.56 22.21 7.06
N ASP A 172 -9.25 21.83 8.13
CA ASP A 172 -9.72 20.46 8.33
C ASP A 172 -10.63 20.01 7.18
N ALA A 173 -10.64 18.70 6.92
CA ALA A 173 -11.44 18.12 5.86
C ALA A 173 -12.08 16.80 6.33
N HIS A 174 -13.26 16.52 5.80
CA HIS A 174 -13.96 15.26 6.01
C HIS A 174 -14.50 14.79 4.67
N LEU A 175 -14.02 13.63 4.20
CA LEU A 175 -14.28 13.15 2.84
C LEU A 175 -14.15 11.63 2.73
N TYR A 176 -14.64 11.08 1.63
CA TYR A 176 -14.34 9.70 1.26
C TYR A 176 -13.02 9.63 0.49
N GLU A 177 -12.12 8.78 0.96
CA GLU A 177 -10.86 8.49 0.32
C GLU A 177 -10.82 7.03 -0.14
N ARG A 178 -10.42 6.81 -1.40
CA ARG A 178 -10.12 5.49 -1.93
C ARG A 178 -8.63 5.19 -1.81
N ASP A 179 -8.29 4.07 -1.20
CA ASP A 179 -6.92 3.59 -1.08
C ASP A 179 -6.87 2.06 -1.00
N VAL A 180 -5.74 1.49 -0.55
CA VAL A 180 -5.57 0.03 -0.35
C VAL A 180 -6.61 -0.58 0.58
N SER A 181 -7.22 0.22 1.45
CA SER A 181 -8.24 -0.25 2.38
C SER A 181 -9.66 -0.27 1.82
N GLY A 182 -9.85 0.25 0.60
CA GLY A 182 -11.17 0.47 -0.01
C GLY A 182 -11.53 1.95 -0.03
N SER A 183 -12.83 2.26 -0.10
CA SER A 183 -13.36 3.62 -0.04
C SER A 183 -13.89 3.92 1.35
N CYS A 184 -13.16 4.73 2.11
CA CYS A 184 -13.36 4.93 3.54
C CYS A 184 -13.62 6.38 3.88
N GLU A 185 -14.50 6.61 4.85
CA GLU A 185 -14.66 7.92 5.46
C GLU A 185 -13.37 8.31 6.19
N THR A 186 -12.85 9.49 5.88
CA THR A 186 -11.54 9.95 6.32
C THR A 186 -11.63 11.39 6.81
N THR A 187 -11.14 11.62 8.03
CA THR A 187 -11.03 12.94 8.65
C THR A 187 -9.58 13.39 8.62
N TYR A 188 -9.36 14.62 8.16
CA TYR A 188 -8.08 15.31 8.19
C TYR A 188 -8.17 16.49 9.14
N SER A 189 -7.23 16.56 10.07
CA SER A 189 -7.05 17.70 10.97
C SER A 189 -5.70 18.36 10.75
N VAL A 190 -5.72 19.65 10.42
CA VAL A 190 -4.51 20.43 10.20
C VAL A 190 -3.93 20.83 11.56
N LYS A 191 -2.64 20.56 11.74
CA LYS A 191 -1.85 21.01 12.88
C LYS A 191 -0.78 21.95 12.34
N SER A 192 -0.85 23.21 12.73
CA SER A 192 0.22 24.16 12.44
C SER A 192 1.51 23.68 13.11
N SER A 193 2.59 23.58 12.34
CA SER A 193 3.93 23.39 12.90
C SER A 193 4.70 24.70 12.96
N MET A 194 5.87 24.64 13.57
CA MET A 194 6.85 25.72 13.52
C MET A 194 7.51 25.71 12.13
N TRP A 195 7.78 26.90 11.58
CA TRP A 195 8.65 27.09 10.41
C TRP A 195 8.08 26.56 9.09
N SER A 196 6.89 27.04 8.70
CA SER A 196 6.20 26.80 7.41
C SER A 196 5.78 25.36 7.08
N ASP A 197 6.20 24.35 7.86
CA ASP A 197 5.75 22.97 7.70
C ASP A 197 4.28 22.81 8.12
N VAL A 198 3.49 22.09 7.31
CA VAL A 198 2.10 21.74 7.63
C VAL A 198 2.05 20.30 8.10
N LYS A 199 1.64 20.09 9.35
CA LYS A 199 1.32 18.75 9.85
C LYS A 199 -0.16 18.46 9.65
N VAL A 200 -0.47 17.25 9.21
CA VAL A 200 -1.83 16.81 8.97
C VAL A 200 -2.04 15.48 9.66
N LEU A 201 -3.05 15.41 10.52
CA LEU A 201 -3.51 14.16 11.13
C LEU A 201 -4.63 13.58 10.29
N LYS A 202 -4.44 12.38 9.77
CA LYS A 202 -5.41 11.63 8.97
C LYS A 202 -5.94 10.48 9.81
N ASN A 203 -7.24 10.45 10.06
CA ASN A 203 -7.91 9.37 10.76
C ASN A 203 -8.93 8.69 9.85
N LYS A 204 -8.93 7.37 9.85
CA LYS A 204 -9.82 6.55 9.02
C LYS A 204 -10.47 5.47 9.88
N ASP A 205 -11.79 5.46 9.87
CA ASP A 205 -12.57 4.35 10.40
C ASP A 205 -12.59 3.23 9.35
N LEU A 206 -11.95 2.11 9.68
CA LEU A 206 -11.83 1.00 8.74
C LEU A 206 -13.07 0.09 8.73
N GLN A 207 -13.98 0.26 9.69
CA GLN A 207 -15.24 -0.48 9.73
C GLN A 207 -16.26 0.07 8.73
N SER A 208 -16.22 1.37 8.44
CA SER A 208 -17.13 2.03 7.49
C SER A 208 -16.67 1.95 6.02
N CYS A 209 -15.48 1.39 5.75
CA CYS A 209 -14.95 1.25 4.39
C CYS A 209 -15.83 0.36 3.50
N SER A 210 -16.26 0.90 2.36
CA SER A 210 -16.89 0.15 1.28
C SER A 210 -15.86 -0.37 0.28
N GLY A 211 -16.21 -1.40 -0.51
CA GLY A 211 -15.29 -1.97 -1.50
C GLY A 211 -14.14 -2.79 -0.89
N ARG A 212 -14.13 -3.02 0.43
CA ARG A 212 -13.40 -4.15 1.00
C ARG A 212 -13.94 -5.42 0.36
N GLY A 213 -13.16 -6.08 -0.48
CA GLY A 213 -13.36 -7.52 -0.68
C GLY A 213 -13.48 -8.14 0.70
N HIS A 214 -14.39 -9.12 0.89
CA HIS A 214 -14.57 -9.86 2.14
C HIS A 214 -13.26 -10.53 2.57
N GLN A 215 -12.34 -9.75 3.13
CA GLN A 215 -10.98 -10.12 3.48
C GLN A 215 -10.86 -9.92 4.97
N THR A 216 -11.67 -10.73 5.66
CA THR A 216 -11.34 -11.22 6.99
C THR A 216 -9.87 -11.62 6.99
N LEU A 217 -9.08 -11.07 7.92
CA LEU A 217 -7.68 -11.44 8.13
C LEU A 217 -7.52 -12.95 7.91
N GLY A 218 -6.47 -13.38 7.22
CA GLY A 218 -6.16 -14.79 6.90
C GLY A 218 -6.08 -15.76 8.10
N LEU A 219 -6.47 -15.33 9.30
CA LEU A 219 -6.74 -16.15 10.47
C LEU A 219 -8.11 -16.87 10.44
N LEU A 220 -8.97 -16.60 9.45
CA LEU A 220 -10.36 -17.06 9.48
C LEU A 220 -10.69 -18.13 8.44
N THR A 221 -9.70 -18.67 7.72
CA THR A 221 -9.90 -19.77 6.77
C THR A 221 -10.35 -21.08 7.44
N THR A 222 -10.42 -21.15 8.77
CA THR A 222 -10.93 -22.31 9.52
C THR A 222 -12.36 -22.15 10.04
N PHE A 223 -12.99 -20.98 9.92
CA PHE A 223 -14.36 -20.77 10.42
C PHE A 223 -15.38 -20.81 9.29
N SER A 224 -16.06 -21.96 9.23
CA SER A 224 -17.20 -22.30 8.37
C SER A 224 -18.10 -21.11 8.02
N THR A 225 -18.52 -21.07 6.76
CA THR A 225 -19.37 -20.09 6.05
C THR A 225 -20.78 -19.87 6.63
N LYS A 226 -21.03 -20.26 7.88
CA LYS A 226 -22.29 -20.05 8.60
C LYS A 226 -22.19 -19.06 9.77
N ALA A 227 -21.00 -18.56 10.10
CA ALA A 227 -20.84 -17.52 11.12
C ALA A 227 -21.15 -16.13 10.53
N LYS A 228 -22.37 -15.64 10.72
CA LYS A 228 -22.72 -14.25 10.49
C LYS A 228 -21.89 -13.38 11.44
N SER A 229 -21.00 -12.57 10.88
CA SER A 229 -20.05 -11.67 11.55
C SER A 229 -19.03 -12.34 12.47
N VAL A 230 -17.77 -12.30 12.04
CA VAL A 230 -16.63 -12.45 12.93
C VAL A 230 -16.53 -11.15 13.75
N PRO A 231 -16.43 -11.19 15.10
CA PRO A 231 -16.36 -9.97 15.90
C PRO A 231 -14.97 -9.34 15.78
N ILE A 232 -14.73 -8.62 14.68
CA ILE A 232 -13.67 -7.62 14.62
C ILE A 232 -14.18 -6.44 15.42
N ILE A 233 -13.64 -6.26 16.62
CA ILE A 233 -14.18 -5.33 17.61
C ILE A 233 -13.83 -3.88 17.25
N LYS A 234 -12.64 -3.66 16.68
CA LYS A 234 -12.17 -2.33 16.33
C LYS A 234 -11.10 -2.39 15.25
N SER A 235 -11.23 -1.56 14.22
CA SER A 235 -10.25 -1.38 13.15
C SER A 235 -10.18 0.11 12.81
N GLU A 236 -9.09 0.76 13.20
CA GLU A 236 -8.85 2.19 12.94
C GLU A 236 -7.44 2.35 12.38
N GLN A 237 -7.27 3.37 11.54
CA GLN A 237 -5.98 3.81 11.04
C GLN A 237 -5.79 5.29 11.34
N PHE A 238 -4.65 5.61 11.94
CA PHE A 238 -4.22 6.96 12.21
C PHE A 238 -2.90 7.23 11.50
N CYS A 239 -2.78 8.33 10.77
CA CYS A 239 -1.53 8.76 10.15
C CYS A 239 -1.20 10.21 10.51
N GLU A 240 0.08 10.47 10.76
CA GLU A 240 0.64 11.82 10.80
C GLU A 240 1.44 12.06 9.52
N GLN A 241 1.05 13.09 8.76
CA GLN A 241 1.73 13.53 7.55
C GLN A 241 2.39 14.89 7.80
N THR A 242 3.61 15.07 7.32
CA THR A 242 4.29 16.38 7.28
C THR A 242 4.47 16.79 5.82
N ILE A 243 4.04 18.00 5.49
CA ILE A 243 4.10 18.58 4.15
C ILE A 243 4.97 19.83 4.23
N LYS A 244 5.96 19.90 3.34
CA LYS A 244 6.88 21.03 3.23
C LYS A 244 6.57 21.85 1.99
N SER A 245 6.97 23.12 2.02
CA SER A 245 6.78 24.09 0.92
C SER A 245 8.04 24.92 0.65
N ASP A 246 9.22 24.38 0.95
CA ASP A 246 10.53 25.02 0.81
C ASP A 246 11.11 24.94 -0.62
N ASP A 247 10.95 23.82 -1.32
CA ASP A 247 11.32 23.63 -2.74
C ASP A 247 10.18 22.93 -3.50
N GLY A 248 9.09 23.67 -3.68
CA GLY A 248 7.78 23.12 -4.08
C GLY A 248 7.02 22.56 -2.89
N THR A 249 5.76 22.17 -3.10
CA THR A 249 4.92 21.59 -2.03
C THR A 249 4.84 20.08 -2.18
N TYR A 250 5.36 19.35 -1.20
CA TYR A 250 5.50 17.89 -1.25
C TYR A 250 5.35 17.25 0.13
N LEU A 251 5.01 15.97 0.15
CA LEU A 251 4.95 15.17 1.38
C LEU A 251 6.39 14.85 1.84
N SER A 252 6.83 15.36 2.99
CA SER A 252 8.15 15.03 3.53
C SER A 252 8.13 13.76 4.38
N SER A 253 7.03 13.49 5.08
CA SER A 253 6.89 12.26 5.84
C SER A 253 5.44 11.85 6.03
N SER A 254 5.21 10.56 6.24
CA SER A 254 3.92 9.97 6.57
C SER A 254 4.13 8.77 7.48
N ARG A 255 3.58 8.81 8.69
CA ARG A 255 3.63 7.69 9.64
C ARG A 255 2.22 7.26 9.98
N CYS A 256 1.87 6.04 9.58
CA CYS A 256 0.57 5.43 9.80
C CYS A 256 0.66 4.29 10.82
N GLN A 257 -0.35 4.18 11.67
CA GLN A 257 -0.56 3.06 12.58
C GLN A 257 -1.99 2.54 12.39
N GLU A 258 -2.09 1.23 12.15
CA GLU A 258 -3.36 0.51 11.99
C GLU A 258 -3.42 -0.61 13.03
N THR A 259 -4.53 -0.70 13.78
CA THR A 259 -4.71 -1.77 14.79
C THR A 259 -5.95 -2.59 14.48
N HIS A 260 -5.81 -3.91 14.54
CA HIS A 260 -6.91 -4.88 14.47
C HIS A 260 -6.98 -5.65 15.78
N ILE A 261 -8.18 -5.67 16.36
CA ILE A 261 -8.47 -6.45 17.55
C ILE A 261 -9.53 -7.49 17.20
N PHE A 262 -9.15 -8.76 17.32
CA PHE A 262 -10.05 -9.90 17.20
C PHE A 262 -10.21 -10.55 18.58
N ALA A 263 -11.39 -10.45 19.19
CA ALA A 263 -11.67 -11.15 20.45
C ALA A 263 -12.92 -12.03 20.30
N PRO A 264 -12.75 -13.35 20.06
CA PRO A 264 -13.87 -14.27 19.84
C PRO A 264 -14.67 -14.60 21.11
N PHE A 265 -14.17 -14.23 22.30
CA PHE A 265 -14.84 -14.48 23.58
C PHE A 265 -15.09 -13.16 24.33
N SER A 266 -16.34 -12.93 24.74
CA SER A 266 -16.85 -11.69 25.34
C SER A 266 -16.36 -11.40 26.78
N ASN A 267 -15.53 -12.27 27.37
CA ASN A 267 -15.07 -12.15 28.76
C ASN A 267 -13.72 -11.39 28.92
N GLY A 268 -13.27 -10.66 27.90
CA GLY A 268 -12.32 -9.55 28.05
C GLY A 268 -10.85 -9.88 28.32
N GLN A 269 -10.41 -11.14 28.22
CA GLN A 269 -9.03 -11.51 28.61
C GLN A 269 -8.20 -12.20 27.53
N SER A 270 -8.71 -12.49 26.33
CA SER A 270 -7.88 -13.07 25.26
C SER A 270 -8.45 -12.77 23.88
N GLY A 271 -7.75 -11.88 23.17
CA GLY A 271 -7.98 -11.57 21.77
C GLY A 271 -6.65 -11.44 21.06
N ILE A 272 -6.64 -11.70 19.76
CA ILE A 272 -5.47 -11.49 18.93
C ILE A 272 -5.44 -10.02 18.53
N ARG A 273 -4.33 -9.36 18.84
CA ARG A 273 -4.07 -7.99 18.42
C ARG A 273 -2.99 -8.01 17.35
N THR A 274 -3.31 -7.44 16.20
CA THR A 274 -2.33 -7.17 15.14
C THR A 274 -2.23 -5.68 14.95
N THR A 275 -1.01 -5.15 15.05
CA THR A 275 -0.69 -3.75 14.79
C THR A 275 0.20 -3.69 13.55
N ALA A 276 -0.15 -2.84 12.59
CA ALA A 276 0.75 -2.47 11.49
C ALA A 276 1.18 -1.01 11.66
N GLU A 277 2.47 -0.76 11.48
CA GLU A 277 3.05 0.56 11.37
C GLU A 277 3.68 0.71 9.99
N LEU A 278 3.51 1.88 9.37
CA LEU A 278 4.17 2.22 8.12
C LEU A 278 4.72 3.63 8.24
N SER A 279 5.98 3.81 7.87
CA SER A 279 6.61 5.12 7.72
C SER A 279 7.15 5.33 6.32
N LEU A 280 6.96 6.55 5.84
CA LEU A 280 7.65 7.15 4.70
C LEU A 280 8.35 8.38 5.21
N SER A 281 9.64 8.49 4.94
CA SER A 281 10.46 9.66 5.28
C SER A 281 11.28 10.04 4.07
N LEU A 282 11.15 11.28 3.60
CA LEU A 282 11.96 11.79 2.50
C LEU A 282 13.42 11.90 2.97
N ASP A 283 14.32 11.23 2.26
CA ASP A 283 15.75 11.31 2.52
C ASP A 283 16.36 12.48 1.73
N ASN A 284 16.04 12.55 0.43
CA ASN A 284 16.58 13.54 -0.49
C ASN A 284 15.73 13.69 -1.76
N ILE A 285 15.92 14.83 -2.43
CA ILE A 285 15.37 15.13 -3.76
C ILE A 285 16.56 15.25 -4.72
N VAL A 286 16.60 14.41 -5.75
CA VAL A 286 17.67 14.43 -6.76
C VAL A 286 17.13 14.85 -8.11
N GLN A 287 17.98 15.43 -8.95
CA GLN A 287 17.62 15.68 -10.34
C GLN A 287 17.57 14.36 -11.11
N SER A 288 16.50 14.13 -11.85
CA SER A 288 16.36 12.97 -12.72
C SER A 288 17.22 13.18 -13.95
N THR A 289 18.36 12.49 -14.01
CA THR A 289 19.29 12.57 -15.16
C THR A 289 18.84 11.70 -16.34
N GLU A 290 18.05 10.65 -16.09
CA GLU A 290 17.56 9.73 -17.13
C GLU A 290 16.08 9.40 -16.89
N PRO A 291 15.26 9.26 -17.95
CA PRO A 291 13.89 8.79 -17.82
C PRO A 291 13.88 7.29 -17.47
N ILE A 292 13.08 6.91 -16.48
CA ILE A 292 12.89 5.50 -16.14
C ILE A 292 12.24 4.78 -17.32
N LEU A 293 12.89 3.73 -17.80
CA LEU A 293 12.33 2.88 -18.84
C LEU A 293 11.11 2.14 -18.29
N THR A 294 9.97 2.35 -18.94
CA THR A 294 8.71 1.67 -18.67
C THR A 294 8.11 1.22 -20.00
N ASP A 295 7.13 0.33 -19.98
CA ASP A 295 6.45 -0.11 -21.22
C ASP A 295 5.92 1.09 -22.00
N LEU A 296 6.09 1.15 -23.32
CA LEU A 296 5.59 2.29 -24.10
C LEU A 296 4.05 2.43 -24.07
N PHE A 297 3.35 1.36 -23.68
CA PHE A 297 1.90 1.28 -23.71
C PHE A 297 1.36 0.79 -22.37
N VAL A 298 0.23 1.36 -21.95
CA VAL A 298 -0.48 0.90 -20.76
C VAL A 298 -1.28 -0.37 -21.09
N SER A 299 -0.80 -1.51 -20.58
CA SER A 299 -1.43 -2.83 -20.75
C SER A 299 -2.62 -3.04 -19.82
N LYS A 300 -2.55 -2.53 -18.59
CA LYS A 300 -3.58 -2.63 -17.55
C LYS A 300 -3.71 -1.30 -16.81
N ARG A 301 -4.94 -0.89 -16.48
CA ARG A 301 -5.24 0.18 -15.52
C ARG A 301 -5.99 -0.41 -14.34
N THR A 302 -5.59 -0.04 -13.14
CA THR A 302 -6.24 -0.41 -11.87
C THR A 302 -6.22 0.79 -10.93
N ASP A 303 -6.80 0.66 -9.74
CA ASP A 303 -6.70 1.67 -8.68
C ASP A 303 -5.88 1.15 -7.48
N LEU A 304 -5.90 1.94 -6.39
CA LEU A 304 -5.21 1.63 -5.15
C LEU A 304 -5.80 0.45 -4.37
N GLN A 305 -7.00 -0.03 -4.69
CA GLN A 305 -7.67 -1.05 -3.86
C GLN A 305 -6.90 -2.37 -3.87
N PHE A 306 -6.86 -3.01 -2.70
CA PHE A 306 -6.19 -4.31 -2.56
C PHE A 306 -6.86 -5.37 -3.44
N GLU A 307 -6.03 -6.14 -4.14
CA GLU A 307 -6.47 -7.25 -5.00
C GLU A 307 -6.08 -8.58 -4.34
N SER A 308 -7.06 -9.42 -4.01
CA SER A 308 -6.77 -10.77 -3.52
C SER A 308 -6.36 -11.67 -4.69
N SER A 309 -5.30 -12.46 -4.54
CA SER A 309 -5.04 -13.56 -5.46
C SER A 309 -6.21 -14.54 -5.41
N SER A 310 -6.91 -14.74 -6.52
CA SER A 310 -7.80 -15.89 -6.64
C SER A 310 -6.90 -17.11 -6.79
N MET A 311 -6.82 -17.94 -5.76
CA MET A 311 -6.52 -19.34 -5.99
C MET A 311 -7.73 -19.86 -6.75
N SER A 312 -7.56 -20.22 -8.01
CA SER A 312 -8.61 -20.73 -8.90
C SER A 312 -9.32 -21.91 -8.21
N ALA A 313 -10.49 -21.63 -7.64
CA ALA A 313 -11.40 -22.61 -7.12
C ALA A 313 -12.21 -23.20 -8.27
N GLU A 314 -11.56 -23.97 -9.14
CA GLU A 314 -12.24 -24.83 -10.13
C GLU A 314 -11.46 -26.14 -10.28
N THR A 315 -11.66 -27.06 -9.35
CA THR A 315 -11.68 -28.48 -9.69
C THR A 315 -13.15 -28.92 -9.66
N PRO A 316 -13.77 -29.21 -10.81
CA PRO A 316 -15.06 -29.87 -10.80
C PRO A 316 -14.84 -31.28 -10.24
N VAL A 317 -15.48 -31.54 -9.10
CA VAL A 317 -15.66 -32.89 -8.58
C VAL A 317 -16.53 -33.62 -9.59
N THR A 318 -15.92 -34.48 -10.42
CA THR A 318 -16.65 -35.51 -11.14
C THR A 318 -17.15 -36.53 -10.11
N GLU A 319 -18.44 -36.50 -9.81
CA GLU A 319 -19.14 -37.62 -9.17
C GLU A 319 -19.20 -38.81 -10.15
N SER A 320 -18.67 -39.94 -9.67
CA SER A 320 -18.95 -41.36 -10.01
C SER A 320 -19.13 -41.77 -11.47
#